data_AF-A0A6S6TQ86-F1
#
_entry.id   AF-A0A6S6TQ86-F1
#
_cell.length_a   1.000
_cell.length_b   1.000
_cell.length_c   1.000
_cell.angle_alpha   90.00
_cell.angle_beta   90.00
_cell.angle_gamma   90.00
#
_symmetry.space_group_name_H-M   'P 1'
#
loop_
_entity.id
_entity.type
_entity.pdbx_description
1 polymer ?
#
loop_
_entity_poly.entity_id
_entity_poly.type
_entity_poly.pdbx_seq_one_letter_code
_entity_poly.pdbx_strand_id
1 'polypeptide(L)'
;MPDITIYSITLLITLFTFAILIYKIRTKQVIQTFLNSHENIMILTNSEKITMINNQGLKVFGYDSLKSFKLAHADISDFFLDNEMDNEDDDERQGRILYIDKYTYGKKWIETVSKRKKKQVKVKIFSKDDMLEHYYQIRISKLNSGTNYSLSFTDITELEAKRLRSKHAAEYDPLTKIYNRVKINDVLKSLTYNVKKYNKTLTLILFDIDHFKRINDEYGHNTGDSVLIEISSLVKGLLRNEDIFARWGGEEFVVLLRDTELNKGQLLASRLRQEIESFHFNVVKNITCSFGVTQFRAGDTEMQFFERVDEALYEAKENGRNQVVTK
;
A
#
# COMPACT_ATOMS: atom_id res chain seq x y z
N MET A 1 61.07 -20.23 -49.47
CA MET A 1 60.85 -18.83 -49.03
C MET A 1 59.38 -18.42 -48.78
N PRO A 2 58.31 -19.12 -49.21
CA PRO A 2 56.94 -18.72 -48.86
C PRO A 2 56.54 -19.06 -47.41
N ASP A 3 57.23 -19.97 -46.73
CA ASP A 3 56.84 -20.39 -45.38
C ASP A 3 57.09 -19.29 -44.33
N ILE A 4 58.20 -18.55 -44.42
CA ILE A 4 58.59 -17.54 -43.42
C ILE A 4 57.60 -16.37 -43.39
N THR A 5 57.04 -15.98 -44.54
CA THR A 5 56.02 -14.93 -44.64
C THR A 5 54.66 -15.38 -44.11
N ILE A 6 54.31 -16.65 -44.26
CA ILE A 6 53.09 -17.21 -43.67
C ILE A 6 53.20 -17.29 -42.14
N TYR A 7 54.37 -17.69 -41.61
CA TYR A 7 54.63 -17.70 -40.17
C TYR A 7 54.63 -16.30 -39.54
N SER A 8 55.14 -15.28 -40.24
CA SER A 8 55.13 -13.91 -39.71
C SER A 8 53.73 -13.28 -39.74
N ILE A 9 52.92 -13.56 -40.77
CA ILE A 9 51.52 -13.10 -40.84
C ILE A 9 50.67 -13.77 -39.77
N THR A 10 50.80 -15.09 -39.59
CA THR A 10 50.07 -15.82 -38.54
C THR A 10 50.46 -15.34 -37.15
N LEU A 11 51.75 -15.10 -36.89
CA LEU A 11 52.23 -14.52 -35.63
C LEU A 11 51.61 -13.14 -35.36
N LEU A 12 51.57 -12.27 -36.37
CA LEU A 12 50.97 -10.93 -36.25
C LEU A 12 49.47 -11.00 -35.93
N ILE A 13 48.73 -11.91 -36.58
CA ILE A 13 47.30 -12.14 -36.32
C ILE A 13 47.09 -12.67 -34.89
N THR A 14 47.94 -13.60 -34.43
CA THR A 14 47.85 -14.10 -33.03
C THR A 14 48.17 -13.01 -32.00
N LEU A 15 49.18 -12.16 -32.24
CA LEU A 15 49.50 -11.05 -31.35
C LEU A 15 48.37 -10.01 -31.31
N PHE A 16 47.76 -9.71 -32.47
CA PHE A 16 46.65 -8.78 -32.57
C PHE A 16 45.39 -9.29 -31.87
N THR A 17 45.02 -10.57 -32.09
CA THR A 17 43.88 -11.20 -31.40
C THR A 17 44.10 -11.29 -29.89
N PHE A 18 45.32 -11.57 -29.44
CA PHE A 18 45.70 -11.57 -28.03
C PHE A 18 45.61 -10.16 -27.41
N ALA A 19 46.05 -9.12 -28.12
CA ALA A 19 45.92 -7.73 -27.68
C ALA A 19 44.44 -7.32 -27.50
N ILE A 20 43.56 -7.70 -28.44
CA ILE A 20 42.11 -7.49 -28.33
C ILE A 20 41.53 -8.22 -27.11
N LEU A 21 41.99 -9.44 -26.85
CA LEU A 21 41.56 -10.23 -25.70
C LEU A 21 41.95 -9.55 -24.37
N ILE A 22 43.20 -9.11 -24.24
CA ILE A 22 43.68 -8.38 -23.06
C ILE A 22 42.86 -7.10 -22.84
N TYR A 23 42.62 -6.34 -23.91
CA TYR A 23 41.81 -5.12 -23.84
C TYR A 23 40.40 -5.41 -23.31
N LYS A 24 39.71 -6.42 -23.89
CA LYS A 24 38.37 -6.85 -23.42
C LYS A 24 38.37 -7.28 -21.95
N ILE A 25 39.38 -8.04 -21.52
CA ILE A 25 39.51 -8.49 -20.12
C ILE A 25 39.66 -7.28 -19.19
N ARG A 26 40.56 -6.33 -19.52
CA ARG A 26 40.76 -5.10 -18.74
C ARG A 26 39.49 -4.26 -18.66
N THR A 27 38.81 -4.02 -19.78
CA THR A 27 37.55 -3.27 -19.81
C THR A 27 36.48 -3.93 -18.93
N LYS A 28 36.34 -5.26 -19.00
CA LYS A 28 35.39 -6.00 -18.16
C LYS A 28 35.72 -5.86 -16.67
N GLN A 29 37.00 -5.92 -16.30
CA GLN A 29 37.44 -5.73 -14.90
C GLN A 29 37.15 -4.32 -14.39
N VAL A 30 37.39 -3.29 -15.20
CA VAL A 30 37.09 -1.90 -14.85
C VAL A 30 35.59 -1.71 -14.62
N ILE A 31 34.75 -2.21 -15.52
CA ILE A 31 33.28 -2.15 -15.36
C ILE A 31 32.84 -2.90 -14.10
N GLN A 32 33.37 -4.11 -13.85
CA GLN A 32 33.02 -4.88 -12.66
C GLN A 32 33.39 -4.15 -11.37
N THR A 33 34.57 -3.51 -11.35
CA THR A 33 35.04 -2.73 -10.20
C THR A 33 34.13 -1.54 -9.94
N PHE A 34 33.73 -0.83 -11.01
CA PHE A 34 32.77 0.27 -10.92
C PHE A 34 31.39 -0.19 -10.42
N LEU A 35 30.88 -1.33 -10.90
CA LEU A 35 29.61 -1.89 -10.42
C LEU A 35 29.70 -2.29 -8.94
N ASN A 36 30.85 -2.83 -8.52
CA ASN A 36 31.10 -3.25 -7.13
C ASN A 36 31.26 -2.10 -6.15
N SER A 37 31.61 -0.89 -6.61
CA SER A 37 31.66 0.30 -5.74
C SER A 37 30.29 0.91 -5.46
N HIS A 38 29.21 0.38 -6.05
CA HIS A 38 27.87 0.90 -5.87
C HIS A 38 27.13 0.14 -4.76
N GLU A 39 26.45 0.88 -3.87
CA GLU A 39 25.69 0.32 -2.74
C GLU A 39 24.38 -0.35 -3.16
N ASN A 40 23.82 0.06 -4.30
CA ASN A 40 22.62 -0.55 -4.88
C ASN A 40 22.98 -1.84 -5.63
N ILE A 41 22.03 -2.77 -5.77
CA ILE A 41 22.23 -3.93 -6.63
C ILE A 41 22.25 -3.46 -8.09
N MET A 42 23.30 -3.83 -8.81
CA MET A 42 23.47 -3.48 -10.21
C MET A 42 23.63 -4.74 -11.05
N ILE A 43 22.79 -4.86 -12.07
CA ILE A 43 22.77 -6.02 -12.96
C ILE A 43 22.84 -5.54 -14.41
N LEU A 44 23.76 -6.10 -15.18
CA LEU A 44 23.77 -5.97 -16.64
C LEU A 44 23.20 -7.25 -17.25
N THR A 45 22.32 -7.12 -18.23
CA THR A 45 21.64 -8.25 -18.86
C THR A 45 21.41 -7.99 -20.35
N ASN A 46 21.43 -9.04 -21.15
CA ASN A 46 21.14 -8.99 -22.58
C ASN A 46 19.79 -9.65 -22.90
N SER A 47 18.71 -9.14 -22.28
CA SER A 47 17.30 -9.62 -22.31
C SER A 47 17.04 -11.09 -21.93
N GLU A 48 18.01 -11.98 -22.07
CA GLU A 48 17.89 -13.42 -21.81
C GLU A 48 18.86 -13.90 -20.74
N LYS A 49 19.99 -13.21 -20.54
CA LYS A 49 21.04 -13.64 -19.61
C LYS A 49 21.67 -12.45 -18.88
N ILE A 50 21.87 -12.64 -17.58
CA ILE A 50 22.67 -11.72 -16.78
C ILE A 50 24.13 -11.80 -17.25
N THR A 51 24.71 -10.69 -17.65
CA THR A 51 26.11 -10.60 -18.09
C THR A 51 27.03 -10.23 -16.94
N MET A 52 26.59 -9.35 -16.04
CA MET A 52 27.32 -8.90 -14.85
C MET A 52 26.36 -8.62 -13.71
N ILE A 53 26.84 -8.81 -12.49
CA ILE A 53 26.15 -8.47 -11.24
C ILE A 53 27.22 -7.96 -10.26
N ASN A 54 26.89 -6.97 -9.44
CA ASN A 54 27.82 -6.49 -8.42
C ASN A 54 27.80 -7.36 -7.15
N ASN A 55 28.78 -7.15 -6.28
CA ASN A 55 28.90 -7.88 -5.01
C ASN A 55 27.66 -7.72 -4.13
N GLN A 56 27.01 -6.55 -4.13
CA GLN A 56 25.79 -6.34 -3.36
C GLN A 56 24.66 -7.28 -3.81
N GLY A 57 24.43 -7.38 -5.12
CA GLY A 57 23.42 -8.30 -5.66
C GLY A 57 23.71 -9.75 -5.27
N LEU A 58 24.96 -10.18 -5.46
CA LEU A 58 25.40 -11.52 -5.08
C LEU A 58 25.15 -11.82 -3.60
N LYS A 59 25.47 -10.88 -2.71
CA LYS A 59 25.23 -10.99 -1.28
C LYS A 59 23.74 -11.12 -0.96
N VAL A 60 22.90 -10.22 -1.48
CA VAL A 60 21.44 -10.24 -1.25
C VAL A 60 20.79 -11.52 -1.77
N PHE A 61 21.23 -12.04 -2.93
CA PHE A 61 20.70 -13.28 -3.47
C PHE A 61 21.33 -14.55 -2.87
N GLY A 62 22.37 -14.42 -2.04
CA GLY A 62 23.03 -15.54 -1.35
C GLY A 62 23.99 -16.36 -2.21
N TYR A 63 24.73 -15.71 -3.12
CA TYR A 63 25.68 -16.36 -4.02
C TYR A 63 27.06 -15.71 -3.97
N ASP A 64 28.13 -16.51 -4.00
CA ASP A 64 29.51 -15.97 -3.99
C ASP A 64 29.98 -15.49 -5.37
N SER A 65 29.30 -15.90 -6.45
CA SER A 65 29.74 -15.58 -7.81
C SER A 65 28.58 -15.58 -8.82
N LEU A 66 28.76 -14.86 -9.92
CA LEU A 66 27.81 -14.91 -11.04
C LEU A 66 27.69 -16.32 -11.63
N LYS A 67 28.74 -17.15 -11.53
CA LYS A 67 28.73 -18.52 -12.04
C LYS A 67 27.78 -19.39 -11.22
N SER A 68 27.87 -19.35 -9.89
CA SER A 68 26.96 -20.10 -9.01
C SER A 68 25.52 -19.60 -9.13
N PHE A 69 25.31 -18.28 -9.22
CA PHE A 69 23.99 -17.70 -9.47
C PHE A 69 23.34 -18.27 -10.74
N LYS A 70 24.07 -18.28 -11.87
CA LYS A 70 23.57 -18.75 -13.17
C LYS A 70 23.27 -20.25 -13.24
N LEU A 71 23.87 -21.05 -12.37
CA LEU A 71 23.61 -22.49 -12.31
C LEU A 71 22.26 -22.78 -11.64
N ALA A 72 21.86 -21.93 -10.68
CA ALA A 72 20.64 -22.11 -9.91
C ALA A 72 19.43 -21.39 -10.52
N HIS A 73 19.65 -20.23 -11.15
CA HIS A 73 18.55 -19.36 -11.62
C HIS A 73 18.75 -18.90 -13.07
N ALA A 74 17.65 -18.89 -13.81
CA ALA A 74 17.63 -18.43 -15.19
C ALA A 74 17.31 -16.93 -15.30
N ASP A 75 16.46 -16.42 -14.40
CA ASP A 75 16.07 -15.01 -14.36
C ASP A 75 16.09 -14.47 -12.92
N ILE A 76 16.19 -13.15 -12.79
CA ILE A 76 16.13 -12.49 -11.48
C ILE A 76 14.70 -12.46 -10.93
N SER A 77 13.68 -12.59 -11.78
CA SER A 77 12.29 -12.65 -11.36
C SER A 77 11.96 -13.89 -10.53
N ASP A 78 12.82 -14.91 -10.53
CA ASP A 78 12.71 -16.07 -9.63
C ASP A 78 12.75 -15.68 -8.15
N PHE A 79 13.30 -14.51 -7.82
CA PHE A 79 13.40 -13.97 -6.45
C PHE A 79 12.25 -13.03 -6.09
N PHE A 80 11.35 -12.72 -7.03
CA PHE A 80 10.22 -11.83 -6.75
C PHE A 80 9.15 -12.61 -5.98
N LEU A 81 8.87 -12.14 -4.77
CA LEU A 81 7.83 -12.69 -3.93
C LEU A 81 6.46 -12.27 -4.44
N ASP A 82 5.46 -13.11 -4.15
CA ASP A 82 4.06 -12.76 -4.37
C ASP A 82 3.69 -11.60 -3.45
N ASN A 83 2.97 -10.62 -3.98
CA ASN A 83 2.57 -9.45 -3.22
C ASN A 83 1.10 -9.57 -2.84
N GLU A 84 0.83 -10.23 -1.71
CA GLU A 84 -0.54 -10.36 -1.18
C GLU A 84 -1.18 -9.01 -0.79
N MET A 85 -0.39 -7.92 -0.73
CA MET A 85 -0.82 -6.64 -0.16
C MET A 85 -1.51 -5.66 -1.12
N ASP A 86 -1.57 -5.90 -2.43
CA ASP A 86 -2.08 -4.90 -3.39
C ASP A 86 -3.22 -5.43 -4.29
N ASN A 87 -4.26 -6.02 -3.68
CA ASN A 87 -5.59 -6.13 -4.30
C ASN A 87 -6.39 -4.81 -4.22
N GLU A 88 -5.75 -3.67 -3.96
CA GLU A 88 -6.38 -2.36 -4.12
C GLU A 88 -6.09 -1.85 -5.55
N ASP A 89 -7.04 -2.13 -6.45
CA ASP A 89 -7.21 -1.67 -7.84
C ASP A 89 -7.00 -0.15 -8.12
N ASP A 90 -6.56 0.64 -7.14
CA ASP A 90 -6.48 2.11 -7.22
C ASP A 90 -5.13 2.65 -7.73
N ASP A 91 -4.06 1.86 -7.73
CA ASP A 91 -2.71 2.35 -8.07
C ASP A 91 -2.46 2.49 -9.59
N GLU A 92 -3.22 1.78 -10.44
CA GLU A 92 -3.11 1.92 -11.91
C GLU A 92 -3.64 3.27 -12.41
N ARG A 93 -4.70 3.81 -11.78
CA ARG A 93 -5.36 5.05 -12.26
C ARG A 93 -4.53 6.32 -12.05
N GLN A 94 -3.55 6.31 -11.15
CA GLN A 94 -2.74 7.48 -10.79
C GLN A 94 -1.32 7.47 -11.39
N GLY A 95 -1.00 6.54 -12.28
CA GLY A 95 0.32 6.46 -12.91
C GLY A 95 1.46 6.22 -11.90
N ARG A 96 1.18 5.54 -10.78
CA ARG A 96 2.17 5.17 -9.76
C ARG A 96 3.04 4.00 -10.22
N ILE A 97 4.10 3.71 -9.45
CA ILE A 97 5.08 2.67 -9.80
C ILE A 97 4.42 1.31 -9.53
N LEU A 98 4.39 0.43 -10.54
CA LEU A 98 3.74 -0.87 -10.46
C LEU A 98 4.55 -1.86 -9.62
N TYR A 99 3.88 -2.59 -8.73
CA TYR A 99 4.41 -3.80 -8.10
C TYR A 99 4.31 -4.98 -9.05
N ILE A 100 5.41 -5.74 -9.20
CA ILE A 100 5.41 -6.96 -9.99
C ILE A 100 5.89 -8.13 -9.15
N ASP A 101 5.31 -9.29 -9.39
CA ASP A 101 5.71 -10.60 -8.87
C ASP A 101 6.35 -11.43 -10.00
N LYS A 102 6.67 -12.70 -9.70
CA LYS A 102 7.30 -13.61 -10.69
C LYS A 102 6.40 -13.99 -11.88
N TYR A 103 5.08 -13.83 -11.75
CA TYR A 103 4.06 -14.18 -12.74
C TYR A 103 3.59 -13.00 -13.59
N THR A 104 3.64 -11.76 -13.06
CA THR A 104 3.00 -10.58 -13.69
C THR A 104 3.35 -10.38 -15.17
N TYR A 105 4.62 -10.56 -15.55
CA TYR A 105 5.09 -10.43 -16.94
C TYR A 105 5.93 -11.62 -17.43
N GLY A 106 6.06 -12.66 -16.60
CA GLY A 106 6.95 -13.78 -16.83
C GLY A 106 8.37 -13.34 -17.25
N LYS A 107 8.99 -14.10 -18.15
CA LYS A 107 10.39 -13.88 -18.58
C LYS A 107 10.64 -12.62 -19.42
N LYS A 108 9.60 -11.90 -19.84
CA LYS A 108 9.73 -10.69 -20.68
C LYS A 108 9.56 -9.39 -19.89
N TRP A 109 9.55 -9.46 -18.57
CA TRP A 109 9.29 -8.30 -17.71
C TRP A 109 10.25 -7.12 -17.96
N ILE A 110 11.53 -7.39 -18.25
CA ILE A 110 12.53 -6.34 -18.54
C ILE A 110 12.14 -5.54 -19.79
N GLU A 111 11.81 -6.24 -20.88
CA GLU A 111 11.42 -5.61 -22.14
C GLU A 111 10.12 -4.81 -21.95
N THR A 112 9.12 -5.43 -21.31
CA THR A 112 7.81 -4.81 -21.03
C THR A 112 7.97 -3.53 -20.22
N VAL A 113 8.68 -3.58 -19.10
CA VAL A 113 8.90 -2.42 -18.22
C VAL A 113 9.72 -1.34 -18.92
N SER A 114 10.71 -1.72 -19.75
CA SER A 114 11.54 -0.75 -20.49
C SER A 114 10.77 0.10 -21.51
N LYS A 115 9.65 -0.42 -22.03
CA LYS A 115 8.75 0.29 -22.96
C LYS A 115 7.78 1.23 -22.25
N ARG A 116 7.62 1.12 -20.92
CA ARG A 116 6.72 1.99 -20.14
C ARG A 116 7.31 3.38 -19.95
N LYS A 117 6.44 4.37 -19.75
CA LYS A 117 6.81 5.78 -19.52
C LYS A 117 7.81 5.96 -18.36
N LYS A 118 7.60 5.26 -17.23
CA LYS A 118 8.43 5.40 -16.01
C LYS A 118 9.64 4.45 -15.95
N LYS A 119 9.72 3.42 -16.81
CA LYS A 119 10.82 2.42 -16.87
C LYS A 119 11.28 1.87 -15.50
N GLN A 120 10.36 1.78 -14.55
CA GLN A 120 10.64 1.33 -13.19
C GLN A 120 9.45 0.58 -12.62
N VAL A 121 9.75 -0.36 -11.71
CA VAL A 121 8.80 -1.20 -10.98
C VAL A 121 9.26 -1.36 -9.55
N LYS A 122 8.35 -1.79 -8.67
CA LYS A 122 8.68 -2.22 -7.31
C LYS A 122 8.52 -3.73 -7.21
N VAL A 123 9.36 -4.35 -6.41
CA VAL A 123 9.31 -5.79 -6.13
C VAL A 123 9.60 -6.02 -4.66
N LYS A 124 9.10 -7.13 -4.13
CA LYS A 124 9.47 -7.63 -2.83
C LYS A 124 10.40 -8.83 -3.02
N ILE A 125 11.53 -8.85 -2.31
CA ILE A 125 12.57 -9.87 -2.44
C ILE A 125 12.96 -10.34 -1.05
N PHE A 126 13.14 -11.65 -0.88
CA PHE A 126 13.74 -12.21 0.34
C PHE A 126 15.27 -12.12 0.24
N SER A 127 15.86 -11.30 1.10
CA SER A 127 17.32 -11.15 1.21
C SER A 127 17.92 -12.33 1.96
N LYS A 128 18.91 -12.98 1.36
CA LYS A 128 19.70 -14.05 1.98
C LYS A 128 20.82 -13.53 2.88
N ASP A 129 21.08 -12.23 2.87
CA ASP A 129 22.12 -11.59 3.68
C ASP A 129 21.69 -11.47 5.14
N ASP A 130 20.50 -10.94 5.38
CA ASP A 130 19.91 -10.70 6.70
C ASP A 130 18.66 -11.55 6.98
N MET A 131 18.25 -12.40 6.02
CA MET A 131 17.10 -13.30 6.14
C MET A 131 15.76 -12.58 6.35
N LEU A 132 15.62 -11.37 5.78
CA LEU A 132 14.41 -10.55 5.83
C LEU A 132 13.84 -10.27 4.45
N GLU A 133 12.59 -9.79 4.42
CA GLU A 133 11.94 -9.33 3.19
C GLU A 133 12.19 -7.84 2.98
N HIS A 134 12.65 -7.49 1.78
CA HIS A 134 12.98 -6.12 1.39
C HIS A 134 12.16 -5.70 0.18
N TYR A 135 11.81 -4.41 0.15
CA TYR A 135 11.21 -3.78 -1.02
C TYR A 135 12.31 -3.13 -1.86
N TYR A 136 12.34 -3.46 -3.15
CA TYR A 136 13.26 -2.87 -4.10
C TYR A 136 12.53 -2.12 -5.19
N GLN A 137 13.01 -0.92 -5.52
CA GLN A 137 12.65 -0.24 -6.75
C GLN A 137 13.66 -0.60 -7.84
N ILE A 138 13.18 -1.27 -8.88
CA ILE A 138 14.00 -1.61 -10.05
C ILE A 138 13.84 -0.52 -11.10
N ARG A 139 14.94 0.13 -11.48
CA ARG A 139 15.02 1.01 -12.65
C ARG A 139 15.69 0.28 -13.81
N ILE A 140 15.07 0.34 -14.98
CA ILE A 140 15.56 -0.31 -16.20
C ILE A 140 16.03 0.75 -17.19
N SER A 141 17.32 0.68 -17.54
CA SER A 141 17.96 1.55 -18.50
C SER A 141 18.49 0.75 -19.69
N LYS A 142 18.05 1.11 -20.91
CA LYS A 142 18.60 0.53 -22.14
C LYS A 142 19.96 1.19 -22.43
N LEU A 143 21.03 0.40 -22.55
CA LEU A 143 22.39 0.93 -22.66
C LEU A 143 22.75 1.33 -24.10
N ASN A 144 22.39 0.52 -25.09
CA ASN A 144 22.69 0.72 -26.50
C ASN A 144 21.45 0.41 -27.37
N SER A 145 21.52 0.62 -28.70
CA SER A 145 20.45 0.27 -29.63
C SER A 145 20.06 -1.23 -29.63
N GLY A 146 20.95 -2.11 -29.13
CA GLY A 146 20.73 -3.56 -29.01
C GLY A 146 19.89 -4.00 -27.80
N THR A 147 20.02 -5.25 -27.36
CA THR A 147 19.22 -5.89 -26.29
C THR A 147 19.82 -5.76 -24.89
N ASN A 148 20.78 -4.85 -24.69
CA ASN A 148 21.49 -4.70 -23.42
C ASN A 148 20.76 -3.72 -22.49
N TYR A 149 20.48 -4.19 -21.28
CA TYR A 149 19.84 -3.44 -20.21
C TYR A 149 20.75 -3.39 -18.98
N SER A 150 20.66 -2.27 -18.28
CA SER A 150 21.14 -2.09 -16.90
C SER A 150 19.92 -2.05 -15.99
N LEU A 151 19.93 -2.88 -14.96
CA LEU A 151 18.95 -2.90 -13.89
C LEU A 151 19.64 -2.36 -12.63
N SER A 152 19.03 -1.38 -11.99
CA SER A 152 19.44 -0.87 -10.70
C SER A 152 18.33 -1.13 -9.70
N PHE A 153 18.62 -1.87 -8.62
CA PHE A 153 17.68 -2.11 -7.54
C PHE A 153 18.10 -1.23 -6.37
N THR A 154 17.24 -0.27 -6.04
CA THR A 154 17.40 0.57 -4.86
C THR A 154 16.53 -0.01 -3.76
N ASP A 155 17.12 -0.29 -2.60
CA ASP A 155 16.35 -0.70 -1.42
C ASP A 155 15.47 0.48 -0.97
N ILE A 156 14.17 0.25 -0.93
CA ILE A 156 13.14 1.22 -0.53
C ILE A 156 12.36 0.70 0.68
N THR A 157 12.86 -0.29 1.41
CA THR A 157 12.18 -0.92 2.54
C THR A 157 11.82 0.09 3.62
N GLU A 158 12.75 0.95 4.01
CA GLU A 158 12.49 2.02 4.99
C GLU A 158 11.50 3.05 4.44
N LEU A 159 11.60 3.40 3.14
CA LEU A 159 10.70 4.34 2.49
C LEU A 159 9.27 3.79 2.43
N GLU A 160 9.09 2.51 2.12
CA GLU A 160 7.78 1.83 2.13
C GLU A 160 7.24 1.71 3.55
N ALA A 161 8.07 1.33 4.53
CA ALA A 161 7.66 1.29 5.93
C ALA A 161 7.20 2.69 6.41
N LYS A 162 7.94 3.75 6.06
CA LYS A 162 7.56 5.12 6.34
C LYS A 162 6.26 5.52 5.63
N ARG A 163 6.10 5.15 4.35
CA ARG A 163 4.87 5.39 3.58
C ARG A 163 3.67 4.72 4.23
N LEU A 164 3.79 3.46 4.64
CA LEU A 164 2.73 2.71 5.31
C LEU A 164 2.38 3.31 6.67
N ARG A 165 3.38 3.67 7.48
CA ARG A 165 3.16 4.39 8.76
C ARG A 165 2.46 5.72 8.54
N SER A 166 2.89 6.50 7.55
CA SER A 166 2.25 7.76 7.19
C SER A 166 0.83 7.57 6.69
N LYS A 167 0.56 6.54 5.87
CA LYS A 167 -0.81 6.19 5.43
C LYS A 167 -1.67 5.86 6.65
N HIS A 168 -1.19 4.99 7.54
CA HIS A 168 -1.94 4.62 8.74
C HIS A 168 -2.17 5.82 9.68
N ALA A 169 -1.17 6.67 9.89
CA ALA A 169 -1.33 7.88 10.71
C ALA A 169 -2.28 8.91 10.06
N ALA A 170 -2.32 8.97 8.73
CA ALA A 170 -3.22 9.85 7.99
C ALA A 170 -4.66 9.32 7.93
N GLU A 171 -4.88 8.02 8.06
CA GLU A 171 -6.20 7.39 7.88
C GLU A 171 -6.91 7.00 9.18
N TYR A 172 -6.19 6.81 10.28
CA TYR A 172 -6.73 6.32 11.54
C TYR A 172 -6.67 7.36 12.66
N ASP A 173 -7.65 7.33 13.56
CA ASP A 173 -7.65 8.12 14.78
C ASP A 173 -6.62 7.57 15.78
N PRO A 174 -5.70 8.41 16.31
CA PRO A 174 -4.61 7.94 17.16
C PRO A 174 -5.09 7.36 18.49
N LEU A 175 -6.25 7.77 19.00
CA LEU A 175 -6.79 7.29 20.27
C LEU A 175 -7.55 5.98 20.09
N THR A 176 -8.58 6.00 19.24
CA THR A 176 -9.57 4.92 19.09
C THR A 176 -9.17 3.84 18.08
N LYS A 177 -8.15 4.10 17.24
CA LYS A 177 -7.65 3.18 16.20
C LYS A 177 -8.68 2.77 15.14
N ILE A 178 -9.81 3.47 15.05
CA ILE A 178 -10.75 3.40 13.92
C ILE A 178 -10.36 4.44 12.87
N TYR A 179 -11.06 4.48 11.73
CA TYR A 179 -10.76 5.48 10.72
C TYR A 179 -10.99 6.91 11.26
N ASN A 180 -10.31 7.89 10.69
CA ASN A 180 -10.52 9.28 11.01
C ASN A 180 -11.40 9.98 9.96
N ARG A 181 -11.73 11.24 10.24
CA ARG A 181 -12.50 12.10 9.34
C ARG A 181 -11.90 12.23 7.93
N VAL A 182 -10.56 12.24 7.80
CA VAL A 182 -9.91 12.35 6.48
C VAL A 182 -10.23 11.12 5.64
N LYS A 183 -10.07 9.92 6.21
CA LYS A 183 -10.34 8.68 5.50
C LYS A 183 -11.81 8.54 5.12
N ILE A 184 -12.74 8.88 6.00
CA ILE A 184 -14.16 8.72 5.68
C ILE A 184 -14.63 9.68 4.58
N ASN A 185 -14.09 10.90 4.53
CA ASN A 185 -14.37 11.84 3.43
C ASN A 185 -13.87 11.33 2.08
N ASP A 186 -12.73 10.65 2.05
CA ASP A 186 -12.17 10.06 0.83
C ASP A 186 -13.02 8.87 0.36
N VAL A 187 -13.34 7.97 1.29
CA VAL A 187 -14.23 6.83 1.08
C VAL A 187 -15.62 7.28 0.59
N LEU A 188 -16.20 8.32 1.20
CA LEU A 188 -17.54 8.78 0.88
C LEU A 188 -17.66 9.15 -0.60
N LYS A 189 -16.66 9.85 -1.15
CA LYS A 189 -16.62 10.21 -2.59
C LYS A 189 -16.61 8.98 -3.50
N SER A 190 -15.86 7.94 -3.13
CA SER A 190 -15.81 6.69 -3.89
C SER A 190 -17.15 5.95 -3.82
N LEU A 191 -17.76 5.88 -2.64
CA LEU A 191 -19.03 5.19 -2.45
C LEU A 191 -20.21 5.91 -3.11
N THR A 192 -20.30 7.24 -3.01
CA THR A 192 -21.36 8.01 -3.69
C THR A 192 -21.27 7.87 -5.22
N TYR A 193 -20.05 7.82 -5.78
CA TYR A 193 -19.86 7.52 -7.19
C TYR A 193 -20.39 6.12 -7.57
N ASN A 194 -20.05 5.09 -6.78
CA ASN A 194 -20.51 3.73 -7.02
C ASN A 194 -22.04 3.59 -6.90
N VAL A 195 -22.64 4.24 -5.91
CA VAL A 195 -24.10 4.28 -5.73
C VAL A 195 -24.78 4.88 -6.97
N LYS A 196 -24.29 6.02 -7.46
CA LYS A 196 -24.82 6.68 -8.67
C LYS A 196 -24.66 5.82 -9.91
N LYS A 197 -23.52 5.13 -10.06
CA LYS A 197 -23.20 4.35 -11.26
C LYS A 197 -23.90 3.00 -11.31
N TYR A 198 -24.01 2.30 -10.18
CA TYR A 198 -24.48 0.92 -10.10
C TYR A 198 -25.85 0.78 -9.43
N ASN A 199 -26.53 1.89 -9.14
CA ASN A 199 -27.83 1.93 -8.47
C ASN A 199 -27.85 1.13 -7.15
N LYS A 200 -26.80 1.31 -6.36
CA LYS A 200 -26.62 0.68 -5.04
C LYS A 200 -27.22 1.55 -3.93
N THR A 201 -27.35 1.00 -2.73
CA THR A 201 -27.81 1.74 -1.55
C THR A 201 -26.63 2.06 -0.63
N LEU A 202 -26.70 3.21 0.02
CA LEU A 202 -25.70 3.65 0.99
C LEU A 202 -26.43 4.35 2.12
N THR A 203 -26.20 3.90 3.35
CA THR A 203 -26.78 4.52 4.55
C THR A 203 -25.66 5.05 5.44
N LEU A 204 -25.87 6.24 5.99
CA LEU A 204 -24.97 6.94 6.87
C LEU A 204 -25.61 7.02 8.25
N ILE A 205 -24.86 6.63 9.27
CA ILE A 205 -25.19 6.83 10.68
C ILE A 205 -24.16 7.80 11.24
N LEU A 206 -24.63 8.88 11.87
CA LEU A 206 -23.80 9.79 12.67
C LEU A 206 -24.32 9.70 14.10
N PHE A 207 -23.43 9.50 15.06
CA PHE A 207 -23.81 9.43 16.47
C PHE A 207 -22.79 10.08 17.38
N ASP A 208 -23.26 10.48 18.55
CA ASP A 208 -22.51 11.27 19.51
C ASP A 208 -22.83 10.80 20.93
N ILE A 209 -21.81 10.86 21.80
CA ILE A 209 -21.92 10.45 23.20
C ILE A 209 -22.66 11.54 23.99
N ASP A 210 -23.80 11.17 24.56
CA ASP A 210 -24.61 12.11 25.33
C ASP A 210 -23.87 12.59 26.58
N HIS A 211 -23.85 13.90 26.77
CA HIS A 211 -23.21 14.55 27.93
C HIS A 211 -21.72 14.22 28.11
N PHE A 212 -20.98 13.95 27.02
CA PHE A 212 -19.55 13.64 27.10
C PHE A 212 -18.70 14.69 27.84
N LYS A 213 -19.03 15.98 27.68
CA LYS A 213 -18.39 17.05 28.45
C LYS A 213 -18.49 16.82 29.97
N ARG A 214 -19.65 16.39 30.47
CA ARG A 214 -19.85 16.10 31.90
C ARG A 214 -18.96 14.93 32.36
N ILE A 215 -18.75 13.92 31.51
CA ILE A 215 -17.84 12.82 31.80
C ILE A 215 -16.41 13.35 32.00
N ASN A 216 -15.95 14.22 31.10
CA ASN A 216 -14.63 14.84 31.23
C ASN A 216 -14.53 15.74 32.47
N ASP A 217 -15.56 16.54 32.75
CA ASP A 217 -15.58 17.47 33.87
C ASP A 217 -15.61 16.72 35.23
N GLU A 218 -16.30 15.58 35.31
CA GLU A 218 -16.50 14.80 36.55
C GLU A 218 -15.38 13.76 36.79
N TYR A 219 -14.87 13.11 35.74
CA TYR A 219 -13.91 12.00 35.84
C TYR A 219 -12.55 12.27 35.20
N GLY A 220 -12.37 13.45 34.60
CA GLY A 220 -11.13 13.85 33.91
C GLY A 220 -11.02 13.30 32.49
N HIS A 221 -10.19 13.97 31.68
CA HIS A 221 -10.00 13.65 30.25
C HIS A 221 -9.52 12.22 29.99
N ASN A 222 -8.69 11.64 30.85
CA ASN A 222 -8.22 10.26 30.69
C ASN A 222 -9.40 9.25 30.74
N THR A 223 -10.43 9.56 31.53
CA THR A 223 -11.64 8.73 31.60
C THR A 223 -12.48 8.90 30.34
N GLY A 224 -12.62 10.13 29.83
CA GLY A 224 -13.28 10.37 28.54
C GLY A 224 -12.58 9.65 27.39
N ASP A 225 -11.26 9.66 27.36
CA ASP A 225 -10.47 8.92 26.39
C ASP A 225 -10.70 7.40 26.47
N SER A 226 -10.79 6.87 27.68
CA SER A 226 -11.09 5.45 27.91
C SER A 226 -12.49 5.08 27.40
N VAL A 227 -13.49 5.94 27.67
CA VAL A 227 -14.86 5.79 27.15
C VAL A 227 -14.88 5.74 25.62
N LEU A 228 -14.14 6.64 24.95
CA LEU A 228 -14.07 6.67 23.50
C LEU A 228 -13.48 5.37 22.93
N ILE A 229 -12.44 4.82 23.59
CA ILE A 229 -11.83 3.54 23.21
C ILE A 229 -12.83 2.38 23.39
N GLU A 230 -13.51 2.32 24.54
CA GLU A 230 -14.48 1.27 24.87
C GLU A 230 -15.65 1.26 23.88
N ILE A 231 -16.25 2.44 23.59
CA ILE A 231 -17.32 2.58 22.59
C ILE A 231 -16.83 2.15 21.21
N SER A 232 -15.62 2.58 20.82
CA SER A 232 -15.08 2.23 19.52
C SER A 232 -14.90 0.72 19.35
N SER A 233 -14.41 0.04 20.40
CA SER A 233 -14.27 -1.42 20.40
C SER A 233 -15.63 -2.12 20.34
N LEU A 234 -16.60 -1.67 21.15
CA LEU A 234 -17.95 -2.23 21.18
C LEU A 234 -18.63 -2.11 19.80
N VAL A 235 -18.67 -0.90 19.24
CA VAL A 235 -19.31 -0.65 17.94
C VAL A 235 -18.62 -1.45 16.85
N LYS A 236 -17.28 -1.45 16.80
CA LYS A 236 -16.54 -2.23 15.79
C LYS A 236 -16.86 -3.73 15.83
N GLY A 237 -17.11 -4.30 17.01
CA GLY A 237 -17.51 -5.70 17.16
C GLY A 237 -18.93 -6.03 16.68
N LEU A 238 -19.78 -5.02 16.51
CA LEU A 238 -21.17 -5.15 16.05
C LEU A 238 -21.34 -4.91 14.54
N LEU A 239 -20.33 -4.35 13.89
CA LEU A 239 -20.32 -4.02 12.46
C LEU A 239 -19.77 -5.17 11.62
N ARG A 240 -20.12 -5.17 10.33
CA ARG A 240 -19.57 -6.13 9.35
C ARG A 240 -18.21 -5.65 8.84
N ASN A 241 -17.47 -6.54 8.18
CA ASN A 241 -16.16 -6.21 7.61
C ASN A 241 -16.25 -5.15 6.49
N GLU A 242 -17.37 -5.12 5.75
CA GLU A 242 -17.61 -4.15 4.68
C GLU A 242 -18.09 -2.76 5.16
N ASP A 243 -18.54 -2.67 6.41
CA ASP A 243 -19.00 -1.42 7.02
C ASP A 243 -17.79 -0.57 7.42
N ILE A 244 -17.93 0.75 7.29
CA ILE A 244 -16.82 1.67 7.52
C ILE A 244 -17.14 2.50 8.74
N PHE A 245 -16.27 2.40 9.73
CA PHE A 245 -16.44 3.08 11.01
C PHE A 245 -15.30 4.06 11.27
N ALA A 246 -15.66 5.30 11.57
CA ALA A 246 -14.72 6.37 11.81
C ALA A 246 -15.10 7.27 12.98
N ARG A 247 -14.11 7.92 13.58
CA ARG A 247 -14.30 9.07 14.47
C ARG A 247 -14.33 10.34 13.64
N TRP A 248 -15.44 11.07 13.72
CA TRP A 248 -15.62 12.31 12.96
C TRP A 248 -14.90 13.50 13.63
N GLY A 249 -14.96 13.57 14.96
CA GLY A 249 -14.26 14.58 15.76
C GLY A 249 -14.83 14.64 17.17
N GLY A 250 -14.02 14.99 18.17
CA GLY A 250 -14.49 15.00 19.56
C GLY A 250 -15.08 13.65 19.97
N GLU A 251 -16.34 13.64 20.37
CA GLU A 251 -17.15 12.49 20.76
C GLU A 251 -18.06 11.96 19.65
N GLU A 252 -17.91 12.46 18.42
CA GLU A 252 -18.74 12.10 17.28
C GLU A 252 -18.13 10.97 16.43
N PHE A 253 -18.99 10.07 16.01
CA PHE A 253 -18.65 8.87 15.27
C PHE A 253 -19.57 8.70 14.07
N VAL A 254 -19.02 8.11 13.00
CA VAL A 254 -19.72 7.88 11.74
C VAL A 254 -19.60 6.42 11.32
N VAL A 255 -20.71 5.84 10.89
CA VAL A 255 -20.77 4.53 10.23
C VAL A 255 -21.35 4.70 8.82
N LEU A 256 -20.63 4.19 7.81
CA LEU A 256 -21.13 4.05 6.44
C LEU A 256 -21.45 2.59 6.16
N LEU A 257 -22.70 2.34 5.78
CA LEU A 257 -23.25 1.02 5.50
C LEU A 257 -23.43 0.86 3.99
N ARG A 258 -22.61 -0.01 3.38
CA ARG A 258 -22.70 -0.32 1.96
C ARG A 258 -23.91 -1.21 1.69
N ASP A 259 -24.52 -1.05 0.52
CA ASP A 259 -25.65 -1.86 0.04
C ASP A 259 -26.76 -2.02 1.11
N THR A 260 -26.99 -0.97 1.89
CA THR A 260 -27.91 -0.96 3.02
C THR A 260 -28.95 0.14 2.88
N GLU A 261 -30.22 -0.25 2.99
CA GLU A 261 -31.39 0.64 2.99
C GLU A 261 -31.62 1.28 4.35
N LEU A 262 -32.34 2.41 4.35
CA LEU A 262 -32.61 3.23 5.54
C LEU A 262 -33.15 2.41 6.73
N ASN A 263 -34.15 1.55 6.50
CA ASN A 263 -34.78 0.76 7.57
C ASN A 263 -33.78 -0.20 8.24
N LYS A 264 -32.86 -0.78 7.47
CA LYS A 264 -31.81 -1.66 8.00
C LYS A 264 -30.75 -0.87 8.76
N GLY A 265 -30.38 0.31 8.25
CA GLY A 265 -29.48 1.21 8.97
C GLY A 265 -30.08 1.72 10.27
N GLN A 266 -31.37 2.03 10.31
CA GLN A 266 -32.10 2.39 11.52
C GLN A 266 -32.09 1.25 12.54
N LEU A 267 -32.37 0.01 12.09
CA LEU A 267 -32.32 -1.17 12.97
C LEU A 267 -30.93 -1.37 13.58
N LEU A 268 -29.87 -1.21 12.77
CA LEU A 268 -28.50 -1.27 13.27
C LEU A 268 -28.22 -0.16 14.27
N ALA A 269 -28.59 1.09 13.97
CA ALA A 269 -28.42 2.20 14.90
C ALA A 269 -29.17 1.96 16.23
N SER A 270 -30.39 1.42 16.18
CA SER A 270 -31.16 1.07 17.38
C SER A 270 -30.46 -0.03 18.19
N ARG A 271 -29.86 -1.01 17.53
CA ARG A 271 -29.05 -2.04 18.18
C ARG A 271 -27.81 -1.43 18.83
N LEU A 272 -27.03 -0.63 18.10
CA LEU A 272 -25.84 0.06 18.64
C LEU A 272 -26.20 0.88 19.88
N ARG A 273 -27.31 1.63 19.83
CA ARG A 273 -27.82 2.41 20.97
C ARG A 273 -28.09 1.54 22.20
N GLN A 274 -28.82 0.43 22.03
CA GLN A 274 -29.17 -0.49 23.12
C GLN A 274 -27.92 -1.18 23.71
N GLU A 275 -27.00 -1.60 22.85
CA GLU A 275 -25.74 -2.24 23.28
C GLU A 275 -24.87 -1.24 24.06
N ILE A 276 -24.76 0.02 23.62
CA ILE A 276 -24.03 1.07 24.36
C ILE A 276 -24.71 1.37 25.69
N GLU A 277 -26.03 1.53 25.71
CA GLU A 277 -26.80 1.83 26.93
C GLU A 277 -26.66 0.72 28.00
N SER A 278 -26.58 -0.53 27.56
CA SER A 278 -26.44 -1.70 28.46
C SER A 278 -24.99 -2.08 28.77
N PHE A 279 -24.01 -1.47 28.09
CA PHE A 279 -22.61 -1.74 28.29
C PHE A 279 -22.13 -1.14 29.61
N HIS A 280 -21.43 -1.96 30.41
CA HIS A 280 -20.85 -1.51 31.68
C HIS A 280 -19.47 -0.92 31.43
N PHE A 281 -19.41 0.40 31.26
CA PHE A 281 -18.14 1.10 31.13
C PHE A 281 -17.36 1.06 32.43
N ASN A 282 -16.03 0.92 32.33
CA ASN A 282 -15.17 0.66 33.50
C ASN A 282 -15.33 1.68 34.64
N VAL A 283 -15.54 2.96 34.30
CA VAL A 283 -15.60 4.06 35.28
C VAL A 283 -16.99 4.70 35.36
N VAL A 284 -17.55 5.10 34.21
CA VAL A 284 -18.78 5.91 34.13
C VAL A 284 -20.06 5.06 34.29
N LYS A 285 -19.93 3.73 34.29
CA LYS A 285 -20.99 2.71 34.33
C LYS A 285 -21.97 2.79 33.16
N ASN A 286 -22.78 3.83 33.07
CA ASN A 286 -23.85 3.97 32.07
C ASN A 286 -23.61 5.19 31.19
N ILE A 287 -23.60 4.97 29.88
CA ILE A 287 -23.43 6.01 28.87
C ILE A 287 -24.49 5.79 27.80
N THR A 288 -25.04 6.87 27.26
CA THR A 288 -25.98 6.81 26.15
C THR A 288 -25.42 7.57 24.96
N CYS A 289 -25.91 7.24 23.77
CA CYS A 289 -25.60 7.96 22.55
C CYS A 289 -26.89 8.32 21.81
N SER A 290 -26.85 9.47 21.13
CA SER A 290 -27.88 9.90 20.20
C SER A 290 -27.44 9.61 18.77
N PHE A 291 -28.37 9.22 17.90
CA PHE A 291 -28.08 8.76 16.54
C PHE A 291 -28.95 9.48 15.51
N GLY A 292 -28.31 10.03 14.47
CA GLY A 292 -28.93 10.40 13.21
C GLY A 292 -28.65 9.33 12.15
N VAL A 293 -29.65 8.98 11.34
CA VAL A 293 -29.52 8.00 10.26
C VAL A 293 -30.14 8.55 8.99
N THR A 294 -29.46 8.39 7.86
CA THR A 294 -30.03 8.76 6.57
C THR A 294 -29.49 7.91 5.43
N GLN A 295 -30.31 7.70 4.40
CA GLN A 295 -29.92 6.98 3.20
C GLN A 295 -29.57 7.98 2.09
N PHE A 296 -28.54 7.68 1.30
CA PHE A 296 -28.17 8.46 0.12
C PHE A 296 -29.30 8.45 -0.90
N ARG A 297 -29.70 9.63 -1.40
CA ARG A 297 -30.79 9.81 -2.35
C ARG A 297 -30.24 10.15 -3.73
N ALA A 298 -31.01 9.82 -4.76
CA ALA A 298 -30.67 10.22 -6.13
C ALA A 298 -30.59 11.75 -6.22
N GLY A 299 -29.47 12.26 -6.74
CA GLY A 299 -29.20 13.69 -6.85
C GLY A 299 -28.47 14.31 -5.66
N ASP A 300 -28.28 13.59 -4.55
CA ASP A 300 -27.51 14.11 -3.42
C ASP A 300 -26.05 14.41 -3.81
N THR A 301 -25.55 15.51 -3.25
CA THR A 301 -24.12 15.75 -3.04
C THR A 301 -23.67 15.10 -1.71
N GLU A 302 -22.37 14.90 -1.55
CA GLU A 302 -21.81 14.41 -0.28
C GLU A 302 -22.17 15.33 0.89
N MET A 303 -22.20 16.65 0.63
CA MET A 303 -22.55 17.68 1.60
C MET A 303 -24.00 17.55 2.07
N GLN A 304 -24.96 17.49 1.15
CA GLN A 304 -26.39 17.32 1.48
C GLN A 304 -26.66 16.01 2.22
N PHE A 305 -25.95 14.95 1.86
CA PHE A 305 -26.06 13.67 2.56
C PHE A 305 -25.61 13.78 4.03
N PHE A 306 -24.52 14.52 4.27
CA PHE A 306 -24.01 14.74 5.61
C PHE A 306 -24.86 15.74 6.42
N GLU A 307 -25.28 16.85 5.83
CA GLU A 307 -26.19 17.83 6.46
C GLU A 307 -27.48 17.16 6.95
N ARG A 308 -28.05 16.25 6.15
CA ARG A 308 -29.26 15.52 6.52
C ARG A 308 -29.07 14.59 7.71
N VAL A 309 -27.90 13.96 7.85
CA VAL A 309 -27.63 13.10 9.03
C VAL A 309 -27.35 13.94 10.28
N ASP A 310 -26.71 15.09 10.12
CA ASP A 310 -26.45 16.05 11.19
C ASP A 310 -27.77 16.62 11.75
N GLU A 311 -28.69 17.01 10.88
CA GLU A 311 -30.04 17.42 11.29
C GLU A 311 -30.78 16.32 12.06
N ALA A 312 -30.65 15.06 11.63
CA ALA A 312 -31.27 13.93 12.33
C ALA A 312 -30.64 13.72 13.71
N LEU A 313 -29.32 13.82 13.83
CA LEU A 313 -28.63 13.71 15.13
C LEU A 313 -29.00 14.87 16.06
N TYR A 314 -29.07 16.09 15.53
CA TYR A 314 -29.49 17.26 16.28
C TYR A 314 -30.91 17.09 16.83
N GLU A 315 -31.85 16.61 16.01
CA GLU A 315 -33.22 16.30 16.44
C GLU A 315 -33.24 15.21 17.52
N ALA A 316 -32.40 14.17 17.42
CA ALA A 316 -32.27 13.16 18.47
C ALA A 316 -31.79 13.75 19.80
N LYS A 317 -30.85 14.71 19.77
CA LYS A 317 -30.34 15.39 20.96
C LYS A 317 -31.39 16.32 21.60
N GLU A 318 -32.18 17.02 20.79
CA GLU A 318 -33.22 17.93 21.28
C GLU A 318 -34.46 17.19 21.82
N ASN A 319 -34.80 16.04 21.24
CA ASN A 319 -35.96 15.23 21.66
C ASN A 319 -35.70 14.36 22.90
N GLY A 320 -34.68 14.68 23.72
CA GLY A 320 -34.40 13.97 24.97
C GLY A 320 -33.22 13.00 24.95
N ARG A 321 -32.42 12.98 23.88
CA ARG A 321 -31.21 12.13 23.72
C ARG A 321 -31.51 10.63 23.76
N ASN A 322 -30.47 9.78 23.73
CA ASN A 322 -30.58 8.32 23.79
C ASN A 322 -31.64 7.75 22.83
N GLN A 323 -31.61 8.19 21.58
CA GLN A 323 -32.59 7.78 20.57
C GLN A 323 -32.01 7.80 19.17
N VAL A 324 -32.77 7.22 18.24
CA VAL A 324 -32.46 7.16 16.82
C VAL A 324 -33.48 7.97 16.05
N VAL A 325 -33.02 8.96 15.29
CA VAL A 325 -33.84 9.72 14.35
C VAL A 325 -33.39 9.43 12.93
N THR A 326 -34.34 9.23 12.02
CA THR A 326 -34.08 8.95 10.62
C THR A 326 -34.55 10.11 9.75
N LYS A 327 -33.76 10.50 8.75
CA LYS A 327 -34.18 11.45 7.71
C LYS A 327 -33.99 10.93 6.30
#